data_AF-A0ABD0NMC2-F1
#
_entry.id   AF-A0ABD0NMC2-F1
#
_cell.length_a   1.000
_cell.length_b   1.000
_cell.length_c   1.000
_cell.angle_alpha   90.00
_cell.angle_beta   90.00
_cell.angle_gamma   90.00
#
_symmetry.space_group_name_H-M   'P 1'
#
loop_
_entity.id
_entity.type
_entity.pdbx_description
1 polymer ?
#
loop_
_entity_poly.entity_id
_entity_poly.type
_entity_poly.pdbx_seq_one_letter_code
_entity_poly.pdbx_strand_id
1 'polypeptide(L)' 'FPVAVLSDGGWHRIAVSVSSGQLALYVDCSMVESVDWAYKDGLGISTDGLVMVGGIIEGFETPFE' A
#
# COMPACT_ATOMS: atom_id res chain seq x y z
N PHE A 1 -4.84 0.71 -10.50
CA PHE A 1 -3.42 0.45 -10.19
C PHE A 1 -2.91 -0.72 -11.03
N PRO A 2 -2.26 -0.49 -12.19
CA PRO A 2 -1.61 -1.57 -12.91
C PRO A 2 -0.21 -1.75 -12.32
N VAL A 3 -0.12 -2.39 -11.15
CA VAL A 3 1.16 -2.82 -10.57
C VAL A 3 1.53 -4.23 -11.05
N ALA A 4 1.15 -4.60 -12.26
CA ALA A 4 1.53 -5.90 -12.86
C ALA A 4 3.06 -6.13 -12.83
N VAL A 5 3.83 -5.03 -12.82
CA VAL A 5 5.29 -5.07 -12.63
C VAL A 5 5.72 -5.58 -11.25
N LEU A 6 4.97 -5.35 -10.18
CA LEU A 6 5.30 -5.84 -8.83
C LEU A 6 5.09 -7.35 -8.66
N SER A 7 4.37 -7.98 -9.58
CA SER A 7 4.06 -9.41 -9.59
C SER A 7 4.88 -10.19 -10.61
N ASP A 8 6.05 -9.68 -11.02
CA ASP A 8 6.91 -10.31 -12.03
C ASP A 8 7.84 -11.41 -11.47
N GLY A 9 7.83 -11.63 -10.16
CA GLY A 9 8.67 -12.60 -9.44
C GLY A 9 10.05 -12.07 -9.06
N GLY A 10 10.38 -10.83 -9.43
CA GLY A 10 11.58 -10.11 -9.04
C GLY A 10 11.49 -9.42 -7.68
N TRP A 11 12.64 -8.95 -7.19
CA TRP A 11 12.70 -8.10 -6.01
C TRP A 11 12.44 -6.65 -6.38
N HIS A 12 11.53 -5.99 -5.67
CA HIS A 12 11.25 -4.57 -5.82
C HIS A 12 11.46 -3.80 -4.52
N ARG A 13 11.81 -2.52 -4.65
CA ARG A 13 11.82 -1.57 -3.52
C ARG A 13 10.57 -0.71 -3.57
N ILE A 14 9.76 -0.79 -2.53
CA ILE A 14 8.52 -0.01 -2.41
C ILE A 14 8.65 1.00 -1.27
N ALA A 15 8.18 2.23 -1.51
CA ALA A 15 7.99 3.22 -0.45
C ALA A 15 6.64 3.92 -0.61
N VAL A 16 5.93 4.10 0.50
CA VAL A 16 4.68 4.86 0.55
C VAL A 16 4.93 6.11 1.39
N SER A 17 4.60 7.28 0.83
CA SER A 17 4.65 8.55 1.53
C SER A 17 3.24 9.00 1.86
N VAL A 18 3.02 9.34 3.13
CA VAL A 18 1.74 9.80 3.65
C VAL A 18 1.91 11.20 4.22
N SER A 19 1.07 12.12 3.75
CA SER A 19 0.94 13.48 4.28
C SER A 19 -0.55 13.80 4.51
N SER A 20 -0.85 14.95 5.12
CA SER A 20 -2.24 15.35 5.40
C SER A 20 -3.10 15.53 4.14
N GLY A 21 -2.49 15.89 3.01
CA GLY A 21 -3.22 16.20 1.77
C GLY A 21 -2.91 15.27 0.60
N GLN A 22 -1.90 14.42 0.71
CA GLN A 22 -1.37 13.67 -0.43
C GLN A 22 -0.82 12.32 -0.02
N LEU A 23 -1.07 11.33 -0.87
CA LEU A 23 -0.40 10.03 -0.88
C LEU A 23 0.50 9.93 -2.12
N ALA A 24 1.68 9.34 -1.95
CA ALA A 24 2.55 9.01 -3.07
C ALA A 24 3.12 7.60 -2.93
N LEU A 25 3.16 6.88 -4.06
CA LEU A 25 3.76 5.56 -4.18
C LEU A 25 5.04 5.64 -5.00
N TYR A 26 6.09 5.02 -4.49
CA TYR A 26 7.36 4.87 -5.17
C TYR A 26 7.67 3.38 -5.36
N VAL A 27 8.08 3.01 -6.57
CA VAL A 27 8.55 1.67 -6.92
C VAL A 27 9.92 1.81 -7.57
N ASP A 28 10.89 1.04 -7.10
CA ASP A 28 12.27 1.01 -7.60
C ASP A 28 12.87 2.41 -7.73
N CYS A 29 12.71 3.19 -6.65
CA CYS A 29 13.19 4.57 -6.49
C CYS A 29 12.53 5.61 -7.42
N SER A 30 11.47 5.25 -8.15
CA SER A 30 10.72 6.16 -9.01
C SER A 30 9.31 6.40 -8.46
N MET A 31 8.85 7.66 -8.46
CA MET A 31 7.45 7.96 -8.14
C MET A 31 6.58 7.44 -9.28
N VAL A 32 5.67 6.52 -8.98
CA VAL A 32 4.76 5.94 -9.98
C VAL A 32 3.37 6.57 -9.95
N GLU A 33 2.95 7.06 -8.79
CA GLU A 33 1.63 7.67 -8.62
C GLU A 33 1.65 8.64 -7.44
N SER A 34 0.91 9.74 -7.55
CA SER A 34 0.57 10.59 -6.42
C SER A 34 -0.87 11.08 -6.55
N VAL A 35 -1.62 10.97 -5.46
CA VAL A 35 -3.05 11.31 -5.41
C VAL A 35 -3.35 12.22 -4.25
N ASP A 36 -4.33 13.11 -4.43
CA ASP A 36 -4.89 13.89 -3.34
C ASP A 36 -5.57 12.96 -2.33
N TRP A 37 -5.27 13.18 -1.05
CA TRP A 37 -5.87 12.40 0.02
C TRP A 37 -7.30 12.88 0.27
N ALA A 38 -8.25 11.96 0.06
CA ALA A 38 -9.68 12.26 0.19
C ALA A 38 -10.10 12.53 1.66
N TYR A 39 -9.36 12.01 2.63
CA TYR A 39 -9.72 12.05 4.06
C TYR A 39 -8.78 12.94 4.86
N LYS A 40 -8.72 14.23 4.49
CA LYS A 40 -7.79 15.22 5.08
C LYS A 40 -7.93 15.35 6.60
N ASP A 41 -9.13 15.12 7.13
CA ASP A 41 -9.43 15.16 8.57
C ASP A 41 -9.26 13.78 9.26
N GLY A 42 -8.75 12.79 8.53
CA GLY A 42 -8.58 11.41 8.99
C GLY A 42 -9.81 10.53 8.75
N LEU A 43 -9.62 9.23 8.98
CA LEU A 43 -10.67 8.20 8.83
C LEU A 43 -11.29 7.77 10.17
N GLY A 44 -10.85 8.34 11.29
CA GLY A 44 -11.26 7.90 12.63
C GLY A 44 -10.78 6.49 13.00
N ILE A 45 -9.84 5.92 12.23
CA ILE A 45 -9.23 4.62 12.51
C ILE A 45 -8.16 4.82 13.58
N SER A 46 -8.31 4.15 14.73
CA SER A 46 -7.31 4.15 15.79
C SER A 46 -6.08 3.33 15.39
N THR A 47 -4.90 3.78 15.83
CA THR A 47 -3.62 3.08 15.68
C THR A 47 -3.24 2.23 16.90
N ASP A 48 -4.12 2.13 17.91
CA ASP A 48 -3.86 1.37 19.16
C ASP A 48 -3.89 -0.16 18.98
N GLY A 49 -4.00 -0.63 17.73
CA GLY A 49 -4.02 -2.05 17.37
C GLY A 49 -2.63 -2.66 17.14
N LEU A 50 -2.62 -3.80 16.44
CA LEU A 50 -1.39 -4.51 16.04
C LEU A 50 -1.04 -4.21 14.59
N VAL A 51 0.27 -4.11 14.30
CA VAL A 51 0.78 -4.09 12.93
C VAL A 51 0.96 -5.53 12.47
N MET A 52 0.25 -5.91 11.42
CA MET A 52 0.36 -7.22 10.76
C MET A 52 1.09 -7.06 9.43
N VAL A 53 2.00 -7.98 9.12
CA VAL A 53 2.74 -8.01 7.85
C VAL A 53 2.44 -9.32 7.14
N GLY A 54 1.94 -9.21 5.89
CA GLY A 54 1.36 -10.34 5.18
C GLY A 54 -0.02 -10.72 5.71
N GLY A 55 -0.69 -11.63 5.01
CA GLY A 55 -2.06 -12.04 5.31
C GLY A 55 -2.92 -12.08 4.07
N ILE A 56 -4.12 -12.61 4.24
CA ILE A 56 -5.12 -12.78 3.19
C ILE A 56 -6.19 -11.71 3.37
N ILE A 57 -6.68 -11.13 2.26
CA ILE A 57 -7.64 -10.02 2.32
C ILE A 57 -8.99 -10.56 2.77
N GLU A 58 -9.31 -11.79 2.38
CA GLU A 58 -10.48 -12.53 2.83
C GLU A 58 -10.05 -13.86 3.45
N GLY A 59 -10.76 -14.34 4.48
CA GLY A 59 -10.35 -15.51 5.28
C GLY A 59 -10.26 -16.85 4.53
N PHE A 60 -10.62 -16.88 3.24
CA PHE A 60 -10.62 -18.06 2.37
C PHE A 60 -9.67 -17.97 1.18
N GLU A 61 -8.92 -16.89 1.00
CA GLU A 61 -7.85 -16.88 -0.01
C GLU A 61 -6.72 -17.79 0.48
N THR A 62 -6.52 -18.95 -0.13
CA THR A 62 -5.33 -19.77 0.12
C THR A 62 -4.16 -19.15 -0.65
N PRO A 63 -3.09 -18.69 0.02
CA PRO A 63 -2.05 -17.88 -0.62
C PRO A 63 -1.14 -18.67 -1.60
N PHE A 64 -1.25 -19.99 -1.65
CA PHE A 64 -0.53 -20.85 -2.59
C PHE A 64 -1.44 -21.99 -3.04
N GLU A 65 -1.76 -22.03 -4.33
CA GLU A 65 -2.20 -23.23 -5.05
C GLU A 65 -1.07 -23.66 -6.01
#